data_AF-A0AB40BI68-F1
#
_entry.id   AF-A0AB40BI68-F1
#
_cell.length_a   1.000
_cell.length_b   1.000
_cell.length_c   1.000
_cell.angle_alpha   90.00
_cell.angle_beta   90.00
_cell.angle_gamma   90.00
#
_symmetry.space_group_name_H-M   'P 1'
#
loop_
_entity.id
_entity.type
_entity.pdbx_description
1 polymer ?
#
loop_
_entity_poly.entity_id
_entity_poly.type
_entity_poly.pdbx_seq_one_letter_code
_entity_poly.pdbx_strand_id
1 'polypeptide(L)'
;MLNFLSISRKMDSMKSTKGSVQRIKQCANDLMVLMEEEIVVHKEEEEEEEEEEVKEEDGEICWDLMGRDLILKSTFLFCDLTNVLSNAPLHHKANLTLLANNFLFYIDELGQTVKKRSITGMKICHQDAALALNQLMDALMLLP
;
A
#
# COMPACT_ATOMS: atom_id res chain seq x y z
N MET A 1 -30.22 -20.00 -25.20
CA MET A 1 -30.56 -19.63 -23.81
C MET A 1 -29.28 -19.52 -22.96
N LEU A 2 -28.33 -18.63 -23.34
CA LEU A 2 -26.98 -18.58 -22.73
C LEU A 2 -26.52 -17.17 -22.26
N ASN A 3 -27.36 -16.14 -22.32
CA ASN A 3 -26.89 -14.76 -22.03
C ASN A 3 -27.10 -14.29 -20.58
N PHE A 4 -28.18 -14.65 -19.90
CA PHE A 4 -28.48 -14.08 -18.58
C PHE A 4 -27.49 -14.49 -17.49
N LEU A 5 -27.10 -15.76 -17.44
CA LEU A 5 -26.17 -16.26 -16.43
C LEU A 5 -24.76 -15.67 -16.61
N SER A 6 -24.35 -15.45 -17.86
CA SER A 6 -23.06 -14.83 -18.20
C SER A 6 -23.06 -13.33 -17.85
N ILE A 7 -24.17 -12.63 -18.13
CA ILE A 7 -24.36 -11.21 -17.76
C ILE A 7 -24.38 -11.05 -16.23
N SER A 8 -25.09 -11.91 -15.50
CA SER A 8 -25.13 -11.85 -14.03
C SER A 8 -23.73 -12.02 -13.42
N ARG A 9 -22.98 -13.05 -13.85
CA ARG A 9 -21.59 -13.24 -13.38
C ARG A 9 -20.68 -12.07 -13.71
N LYS A 10 -20.84 -11.46 -14.89
CA LYS A 10 -20.09 -10.27 -15.29
C LYS A 10 -20.46 -9.05 -14.45
N MET A 11 -21.74 -8.90 -14.08
CA MET A 11 -22.21 -7.87 -13.15
C MET A 11 -21.66 -8.08 -11.73
N ASP A 12 -21.62 -9.31 -11.24
CA ASP A 12 -21.07 -9.64 -9.92
C ASP A 12 -19.55 -9.43 -9.85
N SER A 13 -18.82 -9.84 -10.91
CA SER A 13 -17.40 -9.54 -11.10
C SER A 13 -17.15 -8.03 -11.14
N MET A 14 -17.92 -7.26 -11.90
CA MET A 14 -17.76 -5.81 -12.00
C MET A 14 -18.03 -5.09 -10.66
N LYS A 15 -19.03 -5.52 -9.89
CA LYS A 15 -19.30 -5.00 -8.53
C LYS A 15 -18.14 -5.34 -7.57
N SER A 16 -17.60 -6.54 -7.67
CA SER A 16 -16.43 -6.98 -6.89
C SER A 16 -15.20 -6.12 -7.19
N THR A 17 -14.91 -5.86 -8.48
CA THR A 17 -13.77 -5.04 -8.92
C THR A 17 -13.88 -3.59 -8.43
N LYS A 18 -15.07 -2.97 -8.50
CA LYS A 18 -15.27 -1.62 -7.95
C LYS A 18 -15.04 -1.55 -6.44
N GLY A 19 -15.50 -2.58 -5.71
CA GLY A 19 -15.22 -2.72 -4.28
C GLY A 19 -13.72 -2.88 -3.99
N SER A 20 -13.01 -3.68 -4.80
CA SER A 20 -11.54 -3.83 -4.69
C SER A 20 -10.82 -2.51 -4.93
N VAL A 21 -11.16 -1.73 -5.96
CA VAL A 21 -10.51 -0.42 -6.21
C VAL A 21 -10.68 0.52 -5.02
N GLN A 22 -11.87 0.58 -4.41
CA GLN A 22 -12.11 1.38 -3.22
C GLN A 22 -11.27 0.91 -2.02
N ARG A 23 -11.17 -0.42 -1.82
CA ARG A 23 -10.34 -0.99 -0.74
C ARG A 23 -8.85 -0.78 -0.96
N ILE A 24 -8.36 -0.87 -2.20
CA ILE A 24 -6.97 -0.55 -2.56
C ILE A 24 -6.69 0.90 -2.17
N LYS A 25 -7.60 1.83 -2.55
CA LYS A 25 -7.45 3.25 -2.21
C LYS A 25 -7.39 3.47 -0.69
N GLN A 26 -8.31 2.88 0.06
CA GLN A 26 -8.33 3.01 1.51
C GLN A 26 -7.07 2.39 2.14
N CYS A 27 -6.75 1.15 1.78
CA CYS A 27 -5.62 0.42 2.34
C CYS A 27 -4.29 1.13 2.06
N ALA A 28 -4.13 1.69 0.86
CA ALA A 28 -2.93 2.42 0.50
C ALA A 28 -2.85 3.75 1.27
N ASN A 29 -3.95 4.51 1.37
CA ASN A 29 -3.97 5.74 2.18
C ASN A 29 -3.65 5.46 3.66
N ASP A 30 -4.27 4.44 4.26
CA ASP A 30 -3.99 4.08 5.64
C ASP A 30 -2.51 3.73 5.84
N LEU A 31 -1.89 3.07 4.85
CA LEU A 31 -0.48 2.74 4.89
C LEU A 31 0.39 4.00 4.89
N MET A 32 0.05 4.97 4.04
CA MET A 32 0.79 6.22 3.93
C MET A 32 0.67 7.08 5.19
N VAL A 33 -0.52 7.12 5.80
CA VAL A 33 -0.79 7.86 7.05
C VAL A 33 -0.02 7.25 8.21
N LEU A 34 -0.08 5.92 8.38
CA LEU A 34 0.68 5.22 9.43
C LEU A 34 2.16 5.56 9.38
N MET A 35 2.72 5.70 8.18
CA MET A 35 4.13 6.05 8.05
C MET A 35 4.42 7.52 8.31
N GLU A 36 3.52 8.42 7.95
CA GLU A 36 3.68 9.84 8.23
C GLU A 36 3.65 10.12 9.73
N GLU A 37 2.73 9.48 10.45
CA GLU A 37 2.63 9.58 11.91
C GLU A 37 3.93 9.13 12.59
N GLU A 38 4.48 7.97 12.25
CA GLU A 38 5.71 7.46 12.85
C GLU A 38 6.97 8.25 12.44
N ILE A 39 7.04 8.76 11.20
CA ILE A 39 8.13 9.64 10.76
C ILE A 39 8.12 10.96 11.54
N VAL A 40 6.95 11.45 11.95
CA VAL A 40 6.81 12.68 12.74
C VAL A 40 7.22 12.45 14.18
N VAL A 41 6.78 11.35 14.81
CA VAL A 41 7.19 10.99 16.18
C VAL A 41 8.71 10.97 16.32
N HIS A 42 9.41 10.30 15.40
CA HIS A 42 10.87 10.26 15.45
C HIS A 42 11.58 11.58 15.12
N LYS A 43 10.93 12.52 14.44
CA LYS A 43 11.50 13.87 14.26
C LYS A 43 11.41 14.71 15.53
N GLU A 44 10.33 14.57 16.28
CA GLU A 44 10.15 15.27 17.55
C GLU A 44 11.15 14.74 18.60
N GLU A 45 11.41 13.43 18.60
CA GLU A 45 12.47 12.82 19.44
C GLU A 45 13.89 13.32 19.07
N GLU A 46 14.24 13.41 17.77
CA GLU A 46 15.54 13.95 17.33
C GLU A 46 15.73 15.45 17.67
N GLU A 47 14.66 16.23 17.81
CA GLU A 47 14.70 17.65 18.19
C GLU A 47 14.70 17.87 19.71
N GLU A 48 14.22 16.90 20.51
CA GLU A 48 14.21 16.95 21.98
C GLU A 48 15.44 16.27 22.64
N GLU A 49 16.36 15.67 21.87
CA GLU A 49 17.61 15.05 22.36
C GLU A 49 18.68 16.04 22.90
N GLU A 50 18.28 17.21 23.40
CA GLU A 50 19.01 17.90 24.46
C GLU A 50 18.30 17.61 25.81
N GLU A 51 18.72 16.54 26.48
CA GLU A 51 18.41 16.19 27.89
C GLU A 51 17.20 15.25 28.20
N GLU A 52 17.13 14.02 27.68
CA GLU A 52 16.67 12.88 28.52
C GLU A 52 17.02 11.50 27.94
N GLU A 53 17.64 10.65 28.76
CA GLU A 53 17.99 9.27 28.44
C GLU A 53 16.70 8.41 28.49
N VAL A 54 15.92 8.39 27.40
CA VAL A 54 14.65 7.65 27.32
C VAL A 54 14.91 6.17 26.98
N LYS A 55 14.22 5.28 27.70
CA LYS A 55 14.35 3.82 27.64
C LYS A 55 14.03 3.27 26.25
N GLU A 56 14.99 2.55 25.65
CA GLU A 56 14.90 1.89 24.35
C GLU A 56 13.77 0.82 24.18
N GLU A 57 12.98 0.54 25.22
CA GLU A 57 11.95 -0.51 25.19
C GLU A 57 10.69 -0.12 24.39
N ASP A 58 10.33 1.16 24.33
CA ASP A 58 9.09 1.60 23.65
C ASP A 58 9.27 1.67 22.12
N GLY A 59 10.45 2.11 21.66
CA GLY A 59 10.81 2.14 20.25
C GLY A 59 10.84 0.75 19.62
N GLU A 60 11.35 -0.27 20.32
CA GLU A 60 11.38 -1.65 19.81
C GLU A 60 9.99 -2.22 19.52
N ILE A 61 9.01 -1.95 20.40
CA ILE A 61 7.62 -2.39 20.20
C ILE A 61 7.00 -1.67 18.99
N CYS A 62 7.29 -0.38 18.80
CA CYS A 62 6.77 0.41 17.68
C CYS A 62 7.21 -0.17 16.31
N TRP A 63 8.51 -0.40 16.11
CA TRP A 63 9.04 -0.94 14.84
C TRP A 63 8.46 -2.32 14.49
N ASP A 64 8.28 -3.18 15.50
CA ASP A 64 7.71 -4.51 15.34
C ASP A 64 6.21 -4.46 14.98
N LEU A 65 5.45 -3.55 15.60
CA LEU A 65 4.04 -3.33 15.28
C LEU A 65 3.88 -2.79 13.87
N MET A 66 4.68 -1.79 13.49
CA MET A 66 4.68 -1.23 12.14
C MET A 66 5.01 -2.30 11.08
N GLY A 67 5.99 -3.16 11.35
CA GLY A 67 6.33 -4.27 10.46
C GLY A 67 5.17 -5.25 10.27
N ARG A 68 4.42 -5.57 11.34
CA ARG A 68 3.25 -6.46 11.28
C ARG A 68 2.08 -5.82 10.52
N ASP A 69 1.80 -4.55 10.78
CA ASP A 69 0.73 -3.82 10.11
C ASP A 69 1.00 -3.65 8.61
N LEU A 70 2.25 -3.37 8.24
CA LEU A 70 2.69 -3.31 6.85
C LEU A 70 2.46 -4.66 6.14
N ILE A 71 2.85 -5.78 6.76
CA ILE A 71 2.61 -7.13 6.21
C ILE A 71 1.11 -7.41 6.05
N LEU A 72 0.30 -7.07 7.05
CA LEU A 72 -1.13 -7.32 7.01
C LEU A 72 -1.81 -6.52 5.88
N LYS A 73 -1.52 -5.22 5.80
CA LYS A 73 -2.10 -4.31 4.80
C LYS A 73 -1.62 -4.63 3.39
N SER A 74 -0.31 -4.88 3.21
CA SER A 74 0.25 -5.30 1.91
C SER A 74 -0.37 -6.60 1.41
N THR A 75 -0.71 -7.54 2.31
CA THR A 75 -1.41 -8.78 1.94
C THR A 75 -2.81 -8.51 1.37
N PHE A 76 -3.61 -7.69 2.05
CA PHE A 76 -4.95 -7.32 1.55
C PHE A 76 -4.86 -6.56 0.22
N LEU A 77 -3.93 -5.62 0.13
CA LEU A 77 -3.65 -4.87 -1.07
C LEU A 77 -3.28 -5.79 -2.25
N PHE A 78 -2.39 -6.76 -2.03
CA PHE A 78 -2.01 -7.74 -3.04
C PHE A 78 -3.21 -8.58 -3.52
N CYS A 79 -4.07 -9.02 -2.60
CA CYS A 79 -5.28 -9.75 -2.94
C CYS A 79 -6.23 -8.91 -3.82
N ASP A 80 -6.48 -7.66 -3.44
CA ASP A 80 -7.36 -6.78 -4.19
C ASP A 80 -6.76 -6.40 -5.56
N LEU A 81 -5.45 -6.13 -5.64
CA LEU A 81 -4.76 -5.88 -6.91
C LEU A 81 -4.84 -7.10 -7.84
N THR A 82 -4.63 -8.30 -7.30
CA THR A 82 -4.76 -9.54 -8.07
C THR A 82 -6.16 -9.70 -8.63
N ASN A 83 -7.19 -9.40 -7.83
CA ASN A 83 -8.58 -9.43 -8.30
C ASN A 83 -8.82 -8.41 -9.42
N VAL A 84 -8.35 -7.16 -9.25
CA VAL A 84 -8.50 -6.12 -10.27
C VAL A 84 -7.78 -6.48 -11.57
N LEU A 85 -6.52 -6.91 -11.49
CA LEU A 85 -5.71 -7.31 -12.65
C LEU A 85 -6.29 -8.52 -13.38
N SER A 86 -6.93 -9.44 -12.65
CA SER A 86 -7.59 -10.61 -13.23
C SER A 86 -8.80 -10.23 -14.08
N ASN A 87 -9.51 -9.18 -13.69
CA ASN A 87 -10.71 -8.68 -14.38
C ASN A 87 -10.43 -7.52 -15.36
N ALA A 88 -9.20 -6.97 -15.37
CA ALA A 88 -8.83 -5.86 -16.23
C ALA A 88 -8.87 -6.22 -17.72
N PRO A 89 -9.29 -5.29 -18.61
CA PRO A 89 -9.21 -5.50 -20.05
C PRO A 89 -7.78 -5.77 -20.52
N LEU A 90 -7.62 -6.65 -21.51
CA LEU A 90 -6.30 -7.11 -21.97
C LEU A 90 -5.34 -5.96 -22.35
N HIS A 91 -5.87 -4.90 -22.96
CA HIS A 91 -5.09 -3.72 -23.37
C HIS A 91 -4.61 -2.86 -22.18
N HIS A 92 -5.31 -2.89 -21.04
CA HIS A 92 -4.89 -2.20 -19.81
C HIS A 92 -4.00 -3.08 -18.93
N LYS A 93 -4.13 -4.41 -19.05
CA LYS A 93 -3.54 -5.39 -18.13
C LYS A 93 -2.02 -5.27 -18.01
N ALA A 94 -1.31 -5.06 -19.13
CA ALA A 94 0.15 -4.94 -19.11
C ALA A 94 0.62 -3.71 -18.33
N ASN A 95 0.02 -2.54 -18.60
CA ASN A 95 0.36 -1.29 -17.90
C ASN A 95 0.00 -1.36 -16.42
N LEU A 96 -1.20 -1.86 -16.09
CA LEU A 96 -1.63 -2.03 -14.70
C LEU A 96 -0.74 -3.01 -13.93
N THR A 97 -0.31 -4.09 -14.57
CA THR A 97 0.61 -5.05 -13.94
C THR A 97 1.96 -4.40 -13.66
N LEU A 98 2.49 -3.60 -14.59
CA LEU A 98 3.74 -2.86 -14.38
C LEU A 98 3.63 -1.89 -13.20
N LEU A 99 2.57 -1.07 -13.17
CA LEU A 99 2.33 -0.10 -12.10
C LEU A 99 2.11 -0.77 -10.74
N ALA A 100 1.33 -1.86 -10.71
CA ALA A 100 1.09 -2.62 -9.48
C ALA A 100 2.39 -3.25 -8.96
N ASN A 101 3.21 -3.83 -9.83
CA ASN A 101 4.50 -4.39 -9.44
C ASN A 101 5.46 -3.30 -8.93
N ASN A 102 5.49 -2.13 -9.57
CA ASN A 102 6.31 -1.02 -9.14
C ASN A 102 5.89 -0.52 -7.74
N PHE A 103 4.58 -0.39 -7.51
CA PHE A 103 4.08 -0.01 -6.20
C PHE A 103 4.42 -1.07 -5.13
N LEU A 104 4.17 -2.35 -5.41
CA LEU A 104 4.48 -3.45 -4.49
C LEU A 104 5.98 -3.57 -4.20
N PHE A 105 6.84 -3.24 -5.16
CA PHE A 105 8.28 -3.16 -4.95
C PHE A 105 8.65 -2.15 -3.86
N TYR A 106 8.09 -0.94 -3.92
CA TYR A 106 8.37 0.07 -2.88
C TYR A 106 7.76 -0.27 -1.52
N ILE A 107 6.64 -1.01 -1.48
CA ILE A 107 6.10 -1.57 -0.24
C ILE A 107 7.05 -2.60 0.37
N ASP A 108 7.68 -3.44 -0.44
CA ASP A 108 8.67 -4.41 0.03
C ASP A 108 9.95 -3.70 0.53
N GLU A 109 10.50 -2.75 -0.25
CA GLU A 109 11.65 -1.94 0.16
C GLU A 109 11.37 -1.21 1.47
N LEU A 110 10.18 -0.65 1.62
CA LEU A 110 9.73 -0.09 2.87
C LEU A 110 9.79 -1.12 4.01
N GLY A 111 9.25 -2.31 3.82
CA GLY A 111 9.33 -3.39 4.81
C GLY A 111 10.77 -3.73 5.20
N GLN A 112 11.71 -3.61 4.27
CA GLN A 112 13.13 -3.78 4.55
C GLN A 112 13.70 -2.61 5.36
N THR A 113 13.25 -1.38 5.12
CA THR A 113 13.67 -0.21 5.93
C THR A 113 13.11 -0.27 7.35
N VAL A 114 11.87 -0.74 7.55
CA VAL A 114 11.28 -0.99 8.87
C VAL A 114 12.10 -2.03 9.63
N LYS A 115 12.46 -3.16 8.99
CA LYS A 115 13.33 -4.18 9.61
C LYS A 115 14.72 -3.64 9.99
N LYS A 116 15.24 -2.70 9.20
CA LYS A 116 16.52 -2.03 9.46
C LYS A 116 16.40 -0.84 10.42
N ARG A 117 15.18 -0.52 10.88
CA ARG A 117 14.85 0.65 11.71
C ARG A 117 15.42 1.95 11.12
N SER A 118 15.35 2.08 9.79
CA SER A 118 15.97 3.20 9.07
C SER A 118 14.94 4.28 8.74
N ILE A 119 14.92 5.34 9.54
CA ILE A 119 14.02 6.49 9.34
C ILE A 119 14.26 7.16 7.98
N THR A 120 15.52 7.40 7.62
CA THR A 120 15.87 7.99 6.30
C THR A 120 15.44 7.08 5.15
N GLY A 121 15.64 5.76 5.29
CA GLY A 121 15.16 4.78 4.33
C GLY A 121 13.65 4.84 4.17
N MET A 122 12.91 4.85 5.27
CA MET A 122 11.45 4.97 5.25
C MET A 122 10.98 6.25 4.56
N LYS A 123 11.60 7.40 4.85
CA LYS A 123 11.25 8.68 4.20
C LYS A 123 11.38 8.60 2.67
N ILE A 124 12.45 7.98 2.18
CA ILE A 124 12.68 7.80 0.73
C ILE A 124 11.66 6.82 0.15
N CYS A 125 11.54 5.62 0.73
CA CYS A 125 10.62 4.60 0.26
C CYS A 125 9.15 5.06 0.30
N HIS A 126 8.77 5.87 1.29
CA HIS A 126 7.45 6.49 1.40
C HIS A 126 7.15 7.37 0.19
N GLN A 127 8.05 8.29 -0.14
CA GLN A 127 7.85 9.21 -1.26
C GLN A 127 7.72 8.45 -2.59
N ASP A 128 8.57 7.45 -2.80
CA ASP A 128 8.51 6.61 -4.00
C ASP A 128 7.22 5.77 -4.06
N ALA A 129 6.80 5.19 -2.93
CA ALA A 129 5.54 4.46 -2.81
C ALA A 129 4.33 5.37 -3.08
N ALA A 130 4.35 6.62 -2.59
CA ALA A 130 3.30 7.62 -2.83
C ALA A 130 3.14 7.91 -4.33
N LEU A 131 4.26 8.12 -5.02
CA LEU A 131 4.27 8.40 -6.45
C LEU A 131 3.76 7.20 -7.25
N ALA A 132 4.24 6.00 -6.92
CA ALA A 132 3.79 4.77 -7.57
C ALA A 132 2.30 4.50 -7.34
N LEU A 133 1.80 4.76 -6.13
CA LEU A 133 0.38 4.66 -5.80
C LEU A 133 -0.47 5.60 -6.65
N ASN A 134 -0.07 6.87 -6.77
CA ASN A 134 -0.80 7.85 -7.57
C ASN A 134 -0.90 7.40 -9.03
N GLN A 135 0.21 6.96 -9.62
CA GLN A 135 0.24 6.43 -10.99
C GLN A 135 -0.68 5.21 -11.15
N LEU A 136 -0.67 4.29 -10.17
CA LEU A 136 -1.54 3.13 -10.17
C LEU A 136 -3.02 3.54 -10.07
N MET A 137 -3.36 4.47 -9.20
CA MET A 137 -4.72 4.98 -9.04
C MET A 137 -5.23 5.67 -10.30
N ASP A 138 -4.41 6.50 -10.93
CA ASP A 138 -4.76 7.16 -12.19
C ASP A 138 -5.08 6.12 -13.27
N ALA A 139 -4.27 5.07 -13.38
CA ALA A 139 -4.53 3.98 -14.33
C ALA A 139 -5.79 3.16 -13.99
N LEU A 140 -6.07 2.95 -12.69
CA LEU A 140 -7.28 2.26 -12.24
C LEU A 140 -8.56 3.07 -12.52
N MET A 141 -8.48 4.41 -12.47
CA MET A 141 -9.60 5.30 -12.79
C MET A 141 -9.98 5.29 -14.28
N LEU A 142 -9.10 4.79 -15.15
CA LEU A 142 -9.35 4.60 -16.58
C LEU A 142 -10.00 3.26 -16.91
N LEU A 143 -10.20 2.38 -15.90
CA LEU A 143 -10.91 1.13 -16.11
C LEU A 143 -12.42 1.38 -16.40
N PRO A 144 -13.01 0.69 -17.38
CA PRO A 144 -14.40 0.87 -17.79
C PRO A 144 -15.44 0.35 -16.78
#